data_AF-A0A3D5JZ46-F1
#
_entry.id   AF-A0A3D5JZ46-F1
#
_cell.length_a   1.000
_cell.length_b   1.000
_cell.length_c   1.000
_cell.angle_alpha   90.00
_cell.angle_beta   90.00
_cell.angle_gamma   90.00
#
_symmetry.space_group_name_H-M   'P 1'
#
loop_
_entity.id
_entity.type
_entity.pdbx_description
1 polymer ?
#
loop_
_entity_poly.entity_id
_entity_poly.type
_entity_poly.pdbx_seq_one_letter_code
_entity_poly.pdbx_strand_id
1 'polypeptide(L)'
;AESRPNLARLERLAEVGGGRLLSRDFGTDNPFDHDRKETFQPVDLWEWLLKFAVLLFPVDVGVRRIQIDREEWSRWMAGLMRVLVFWRRKESSKREESLASLLAKRDEARETFRREQPSAPTEPAPELFQPSQPTSDDSAESGASATAVAEPTTTENKPEPEGDSTTSRLLDAKRKALRKKK
;
A
#
# COMPACT_ATOMS: atom_id res chain seq x y z
N ALA A 1 13.26 28.39 50.26
CA ALA A 1 13.85 27.03 50.30
C ALA A 1 14.23 26.66 48.87
N GLU A 2 15.52 26.58 48.57
CA GLU A 2 15.99 26.20 47.23
C GLU A 2 15.78 24.69 47.04
N SER A 3 14.87 24.33 46.14
CA SER A 3 14.64 22.93 45.78
C SER A 3 15.81 22.42 44.95
N ARG A 4 16.68 21.61 45.58
CA ARG A 4 17.75 20.92 44.85
C ARG A 4 17.16 19.78 44.02
N PRO A 5 17.55 19.64 42.74
CA PRO A 5 17.07 18.57 41.88
C PRO A 5 17.55 17.20 42.36
N ASN A 6 16.66 16.22 42.35
CA ASN A 6 16.98 14.83 42.70
C ASN A 6 17.47 14.09 41.43
N LEU A 7 18.79 14.06 41.23
CA LEU A 7 19.41 13.51 40.03
C LEU A 7 19.10 12.02 39.83
N ALA A 8 19.09 11.24 40.92
CA ALA A 8 18.82 9.80 40.85
C ALA A 8 17.43 9.47 40.31
N ARG A 9 16.41 10.30 40.59
CA ARG A 9 15.08 10.13 40.01
C ARG A 9 15.04 10.49 38.53
N LEU A 10 15.74 11.55 38.14
CA LEU A 10 15.79 11.99 36.75
C LEU A 10 16.53 10.98 35.86
N GLU A 11 17.61 10.39 36.37
CA GLU A 11 18.34 9.31 35.70
C GLU A 11 17.46 8.08 35.48
N ARG A 12 16.73 7.65 36.52
CA ARG A 12 15.79 6.51 36.40
C ARG A 12 14.65 6.80 35.40
N LEU A 13 14.14 8.03 35.36
CA LEU A 13 13.12 8.43 34.38
C LEU A 13 13.68 8.44 32.95
N ALA A 14 14.91 8.90 32.77
CA ALA A 14 15.58 8.88 31.48
C ALA A 14 15.82 7.45 31.00
N GLU A 15 16.25 6.54 31.88
CA GLU A 15 16.46 5.13 31.58
C GLU A 15 15.15 4.42 31.16
N VAL A 16 14.08 4.59 31.94
CA VAL A 16 12.77 3.99 31.63
C VAL A 16 12.16 4.58 30.36
N GLY A 17 12.36 5.87 30.10
CA GLY A 17 11.86 6.56 28.92
C GLY A 17 12.73 6.44 27.66
N GLY A 18 13.88 5.77 27.74
CA GLY A 18 14.87 5.72 26.65
C GLY A 18 15.43 7.10 26.26
N GLY A 19 15.34 8.07 27.16
CA GLY A 19 15.79 9.45 26.97
C GLY A 19 17.22 9.68 27.44
N ARG A 20 17.67 10.93 27.35
CA ARG A 20 18.99 11.37 27.84
C ARG A 20 18.83 12.41 28.94
N LEU A 21 19.69 12.37 29.95
CA LEU A 21 19.75 13.39 30.99
C LEU A 21 20.58 14.57 30.48
N LEU A 22 19.94 15.72 30.24
CA LEU A 22 20.64 16.93 29.84
C LEU A 22 21.17 17.69 31.05
N SER A 23 22.39 18.21 30.95
CA SER A 23 22.93 19.18 31.91
C SER A 23 22.22 20.53 31.78
N ARG A 24 22.16 21.27 32.88
CA ARG A 24 21.60 22.65 32.89
C ARG A 24 22.45 23.63 32.06
N ASP A 25 23.69 23.26 31.80
CA ASP A 25 24.56 23.96 30.87
C ASP A 25 24.26 23.46 29.45
N PHE A 26 23.51 24.27 28.69
CA PHE A 26 23.03 23.96 27.34
C PHE A 26 24.11 24.21 26.26
N GLY A 27 25.39 24.30 26.64
CA GLY A 27 26.49 24.57 25.73
C GLY A 27 26.89 23.38 24.86
N THR A 28 26.71 22.15 25.35
CA THR A 28 27.07 20.91 24.64
C THR A 28 25.88 20.15 24.05
N ASP A 29 24.72 20.18 24.71
CA ASP A 29 23.52 19.47 24.27
C ASP A 29 22.30 20.42 24.27
N ASN A 30 21.78 20.73 23.09
CA ASN A 30 20.59 21.58 22.95
C ASN A 30 19.30 20.72 22.97
N PRO A 31 18.41 20.90 23.95
CA PRO A 31 17.16 20.14 24.04
C PRO A 31 16.16 20.44 22.90
N PHE A 32 16.37 21.51 22.14
CA PHE A 32 15.51 21.91 21.01
C PHE A 32 16.04 21.48 19.65
N ASP A 33 17.16 20.75 19.60
CA ASP A 33 17.61 20.17 18.35
C ASP A 33 16.56 19.17 17.85
N HIS A 34 16.14 19.37 16.60
CA HIS A 34 15.12 18.57 15.95
C HIS A 34 15.72 17.25 15.42
N ASP A 35 16.32 16.46 16.30
CA ASP A 35 16.83 15.11 16.01
C ASP A 35 15.70 14.05 15.96
N ARG A 36 14.45 14.50 15.83
CA ARG A 36 13.31 13.59 15.73
C ARG A 36 13.36 12.90 14.38
N LYS A 37 13.32 11.56 14.39
CA LYS A 37 13.09 10.76 13.20
C LYS A 37 11.78 11.22 12.58
N GLU A 38 11.79 11.59 11.30
CA GLU A 38 10.59 12.00 10.57
C GLU A 38 9.55 10.88 10.65
N THR A 39 8.54 11.07 11.50
CA THR A 39 7.35 10.25 11.51
C THR A 39 6.46 10.69 10.36
N PHE A 40 5.74 9.76 9.75
CA PHE A 40 4.79 10.06 8.69
C PHE A 40 3.79 11.15 9.14
N GLN A 41 3.95 12.35 8.59
CA GLN A 41 3.01 13.45 8.80
C GLN A 41 2.05 13.48 7.61
N PRO A 42 0.72 13.58 7.84
CA PRO A 42 -0.22 13.80 6.76
C PRO A 42 0.06 15.17 6.14
N VAL A 43 0.53 15.16 4.89
CA VAL A 43 0.71 16.37 4.09
C VAL A 43 -0.64 16.81 3.54
N ASP A 44 -0.87 18.12 3.46
CA ASP A 44 -2.05 18.68 2.82
C ASP A 44 -1.91 18.61 1.29
N LEU A 45 -2.76 17.80 0.63
CA LEU A 45 -2.80 17.66 -0.83
C LEU A 45 -3.75 18.66 -1.50
N TRP A 46 -4.49 19.47 -0.75
CA TRP A 46 -5.53 20.34 -1.27
C TRP A 46 -5.01 21.34 -2.31
N GLU A 47 -3.92 22.03 -1.99
CA GLU A 47 -3.30 22.99 -2.92
C GLU A 47 -2.84 22.32 -4.23
N TRP A 48 -2.26 21.12 -4.12
CA TRP A 48 -1.85 20.35 -5.29
C TRP A 48 -3.05 19.94 -6.13
N LEU A 49 -4.12 19.46 -5.50
CA LEU A 49 -5.34 19.07 -6.18
C LEU A 49 -5.99 20.25 -6.91
N LEU A 50 -6.02 21.43 -6.30
CA LEU A 50 -6.50 22.65 -6.94
C LEU A 50 -5.65 23.06 -8.14
N LYS A 51 -4.31 23.02 -8.03
CA LYS A 51 -3.40 23.29 -9.15
C LYS A 51 -3.65 22.32 -10.30
N PHE A 52 -3.77 21.03 -9.99
CA PHE A 52 -4.11 20.02 -11.00
C PHE A 52 -5.50 20.27 -11.60
N ALA A 53 -6.51 20.63 -10.83
CA ALA A 53 -7.85 20.92 -11.35
C ALA A 53 -7.84 22.09 -12.35
N VAL A 54 -7.13 23.17 -12.03
CA VAL A 54 -6.96 24.31 -12.94
C VAL A 54 -6.23 23.91 -14.22
N LEU A 55 -5.23 23.04 -14.12
CA LEU A 55 -4.49 22.54 -15.29
C LEU A 55 -5.28 21.51 -16.11
N LEU A 56 -6.06 20.65 -15.46
CA LEU A 56 -6.86 19.62 -16.12
C LEU A 56 -8.09 20.22 -16.80
N PHE A 57 -8.61 21.34 -16.30
CA PHE A 57 -9.77 22.01 -16.87
C PHE A 57 -9.62 22.30 -18.39
N PRO A 58 -8.57 23.00 -18.87
CA PRO A 58 -8.37 23.21 -20.31
C PRO A 58 -8.06 21.91 -21.05
N VAL A 59 -7.47 20.91 -20.40
CA VAL A 59 -7.22 19.60 -21.03
C VAL A 59 -8.54 18.85 -21.25
N ASP A 60 -9.44 18.80 -20.27
CA ASP A 60 -10.77 18.19 -20.39
C ASP A 60 -11.63 18.93 -21.42
N VAL A 61 -11.64 20.27 -21.37
CA VAL A 61 -12.30 21.10 -22.37
C VAL A 61 -11.69 20.83 -23.75
N GLY A 62 -10.36 20.75 -23.86
CA GLY A 62 -9.66 20.44 -25.09
C GLY A 62 -10.07 19.10 -25.67
N VAL A 63 -10.04 18.03 -24.88
CA VAL A 63 -10.45 16.68 -25.30
C VAL A 63 -11.93 16.61 -25.69
N ARG A 64 -12.80 17.36 -25.02
CA ARG A 64 -14.24 17.39 -25.32
C ARG A 64 -14.59 18.29 -26.51
N ARG A 65 -13.83 19.37 -26.72
CA ARG A 65 -14.15 20.41 -27.72
C ARG A 65 -13.37 20.26 -29.01
N ILE A 66 -12.17 19.73 -28.93
CA ILE A 66 -11.33 19.40 -30.07
C ILE A 66 -11.45 17.89 -30.19
N GLN A 67 -11.87 17.38 -31.34
CA GLN A 67 -11.87 15.94 -31.61
C GLN A 67 -10.42 15.45 -31.72
N ILE A 68 -9.74 15.37 -30.59
CA ILE A 68 -8.40 14.82 -30.51
C ILE A 68 -8.54 13.33 -30.75
N ASP A 69 -7.93 12.87 -31.84
CA ASP A 69 -7.91 11.45 -32.17
C ASP A 69 -7.19 10.68 -31.05
N ARG A 70 -7.80 9.57 -30.60
CA ARG A 70 -7.23 8.69 -29.57
C ARG A 70 -5.85 8.18 -29.97
N GLU A 71 -5.62 7.97 -31.27
CA GLU A 71 -4.33 7.52 -31.76
C GLU A 71 -3.25 8.58 -31.56
N GLU A 72 -3.56 9.85 -31.85
CA GLU A 72 -2.63 10.96 -31.64
C GLU A 72 -2.29 11.13 -30.15
N TRP A 73 -3.31 11.05 -29.29
CA TRP A 73 -3.11 11.09 -27.84
C TRP A 73 -2.19 9.97 -27.34
N SER A 74 -2.36 8.75 -27.85
CA SER A 74 -1.52 7.60 -27.47
C SER A 74 -0.06 7.78 -27.91
N ARG A 75 0.18 8.34 -29.10
CA ARG A 75 1.53 8.61 -29.63
C ARG A 75 2.22 9.71 -28.81
N TRP A 76 1.50 10.77 -28.46
CA TRP A 76 2.00 11.84 -27.58
C TRP A 76 2.32 11.30 -26.19
N MET A 77 1.43 10.51 -25.59
CA MET A 77 1.64 9.94 -24.26
C MET A 77 2.80 8.95 -24.23
N ALA A 78 2.98 8.14 -25.29
CA ALA A 78 4.12 7.25 -25.44
C ALA A 78 5.44 8.02 -25.55
N GLY A 79 5.45 9.14 -26.29
CA GLY A 79 6.60 10.05 -26.34
C GLY A 79 6.92 10.67 -24.98
N LEU A 80 5.89 11.16 -24.27
CA LEU A 80 6.03 11.74 -22.94
C LEU A 80 6.56 10.72 -21.92
N MET A 81 6.00 9.51 -21.90
CA MET A 81 6.46 8.43 -21.03
C MET A 81 7.90 8.01 -21.34
N ARG A 82 8.29 7.99 -22.62
CA ARG A 82 9.68 7.72 -23.01
C ARG A 82 10.63 8.77 -22.41
N VAL A 83 10.33 10.06 -22.59
CA VAL A 83 11.13 11.16 -22.04
C VAL A 83 11.18 11.09 -20.51
N LEU A 84 10.04 10.86 -19.86
CA LEU A 84 9.96 10.76 -18.39
C LEU A 84 10.76 9.57 -17.85
N VAL A 85 10.73 8.42 -18.53
CA VAL A 85 11.54 7.24 -18.17
C VAL A 85 13.03 7.52 -18.33
N PHE A 86 13.45 8.23 -19.39
CA PHE A 86 14.85 8.65 -19.54
C PHE A 86 15.30 9.58 -18.40
N TRP A 87 14.42 10.50 -17.98
CA TRP A 87 14.70 11.38 -16.85
C TRP A 87 14.76 10.60 -15.53
N ARG A 88 13.86 9.63 -15.34
CA ARG A 88 13.84 8.75 -14.16
C ARG A 88 15.03 7.80 -14.09
N ARG A 89 15.53 7.33 -15.25
CA ARG A 89 16.75 6.49 -15.35
C ARG A 89 18.00 7.24 -14.85
N LYS A 90 18.09 8.55 -15.12
CA LYS A 90 19.21 9.38 -14.64
C LYS A 90 19.30 9.43 -13.11
N GLU A 91 18.17 9.30 -12.43
CA GLU A 91 18.13 9.27 -10.96
C GLU A 91 18.16 7.84 -10.40
N SER A 92 17.68 6.85 -11.17
CA SER A 92 17.80 5.45 -10.79
C SER A 92 19.25 4.97 -10.78
N SER A 93 20.10 5.46 -11.67
CA SER A 93 21.52 5.07 -11.69
C SER A 93 22.24 5.37 -10.37
N LYS A 94 21.98 6.54 -9.76
CA LYS A 94 22.54 6.91 -8.44
C LYS A 94 22.02 6.00 -7.31
N ARG A 95 20.74 5.60 -7.38
CA ARG A 95 20.16 4.65 -6.40
C ARG A 95 20.70 3.23 -6.60
N GLU A 96 20.84 2.79 -7.84
CA GLU A 96 21.42 1.50 -8.22
C GLU A 96 22.88 1.39 -7.76
N GLU A 97 23.68 2.45 -7.88
CA GLU A 97 25.05 2.50 -7.38
C GLU A 97 25.10 2.41 -5.84
N SER A 98 24.21 3.13 -5.14
CA SER A 98 24.12 3.03 -3.68
C SER A 98 23.68 1.63 -3.21
N LEU A 99 22.72 1.00 -3.89
CA LEU A 99 22.28 -0.36 -3.60
C LEU A 99 23.36 -1.39 -3.92
N ALA A 100 24.08 -1.23 -5.03
CA ALA A 100 25.21 -2.09 -5.38
C ALA A 100 26.33 -2.02 -4.32
N SER A 101 26.63 -0.82 -3.80
CA SER A 101 27.61 -0.68 -2.72
C SER A 101 27.19 -1.38 -1.41
N LEU A 102 25.88 -1.37 -1.11
CA LEU A 102 25.34 -2.04 0.08
C LEU A 102 25.33 -3.56 -0.09
N LEU A 103 24.99 -4.05 -1.28
CA LEU A 103 25.05 -5.47 -1.61
C LEU A 103 26.48 -5.99 -1.60
N ALA A 104 27.43 -5.23 -2.16
CA ALA A 104 28.85 -5.58 -2.11
C ALA A 104 29.37 -5.69 -0.67
N LYS A 105 29.02 -4.72 0.20
CA LYS A 105 29.36 -4.78 1.63
C LYS A 105 28.70 -5.96 2.35
N ARG A 106 27.46 -6.30 2.00
CA ARG A 106 26.75 -7.48 2.54
C ARG A 106 27.48 -8.77 2.16
N ASP A 107 27.91 -8.88 0.90
CA ASP A 107 28.57 -10.08 0.40
C ASP A 107 29.97 -10.23 1.01
N GLU A 108 30.71 -9.14 1.19
CA GLU A 108 31.97 -9.12 1.95
C GLU A 108 31.78 -9.58 3.41
N ALA A 109 30.73 -9.11 4.07
CA ALA A 109 30.39 -9.54 5.44
C ALA A 109 30.02 -11.04 5.51
N ARG A 110 29.42 -11.61 4.45
CA ARG A 110 29.12 -13.06 4.38
C ARG A 110 30.36 -13.90 4.17
N GLU A 111 31.29 -13.46 3.32
CA GLU A 111 32.53 -14.19 3.07
C GLU A 111 33.48 -14.14 4.28
N THR A 112 33.52 -13.02 5.01
CA THR A 112 34.25 -12.94 6.30
C THR A 112 33.66 -13.89 7.34
N PHE A 113 32.32 -13.90 7.50
CA PHE A 113 31.65 -14.85 8.40
C PHE A 113 31.90 -16.32 8.01
N ARG A 114 31.93 -16.63 6.71
CA ARG A 114 32.23 -17.98 6.21
C ARG A 114 33.70 -18.36 6.41
N ARG A 115 34.63 -17.40 6.31
CA ARG A 115 36.07 -17.62 6.50
C ARG A 115 36.45 -17.81 7.97
N GLU A 116 35.75 -17.15 8.87
CA GLU A 116 35.93 -17.29 10.33
C GLU A 116 35.28 -18.54 10.90
N GLN A 117 34.44 -19.24 10.13
CA GLN A 117 33.83 -20.51 10.51
C GLN A 117 34.81 -21.66 10.17
N PRO A 118 35.40 -22.36 11.17
CA PRO A 118 36.22 -23.52 10.92
C PRO A 118 35.39 -24.60 10.22
N SER A 119 35.93 -25.20 9.17
CA SER A 119 35.26 -26.22 8.37
C SER A 119 34.83 -27.42 9.23
N ALA A 120 33.54 -27.49 9.52
CA ALA A 120 32.83 -28.73 9.79
C ALA A 120 31.52 -28.68 8.98
N PRO A 121 31.32 -29.59 8.02
CA PRO A 121 30.00 -29.78 7.44
C PRO A 121 29.12 -30.43 8.51
N THR A 122 28.41 -29.62 9.30
CA THR A 122 27.20 -30.10 9.95
C THR A 122 26.09 -29.91 8.93
N GLU A 123 25.73 -31.00 8.26
CA GLU A 123 24.47 -31.08 7.52
C GLU A 123 23.35 -30.52 8.40
N PRO A 124 22.51 -29.59 7.89
CA PRO A 124 21.35 -29.15 8.65
C PRO A 124 20.44 -30.38 8.82
N ALA A 125 20.26 -30.84 10.07
CA ALA A 125 19.37 -31.95 10.38
C ALA A 125 17.97 -31.64 9.82
N PRO A 126 17.47 -32.40 8.82
CA PRO A 126 16.18 -32.14 8.17
C PRO A 126 14.99 -32.40 9.10
N GLU A 127 15.24 -32.97 10.29
CA GLU A 127 14.28 -33.24 11.37
C GLU A 127 13.65 -31.96 11.95
N LEU A 128 14.34 -30.81 11.91
CA LEU A 128 13.81 -29.53 12.44
C LEU A 128 12.87 -28.81 11.47
N PHE A 129 12.76 -29.29 10.22
CA PHE A 129 11.94 -28.67 9.18
C PHE A 129 10.74 -29.53 8.77
N GLN A 130 10.43 -30.60 9.52
CA GLN A 130 9.23 -31.38 9.28
C GLN A 130 8.01 -30.68 9.90
N PRO A 131 6.99 -30.33 9.11
CA PRO A 131 5.73 -29.84 9.65
C PRO A 131 5.08 -30.95 10.47
N SER A 132 4.80 -30.70 11.74
CA SER A 132 3.97 -31.60 12.54
C SER A 132 2.55 -31.58 11.96
N GLN A 133 2.15 -32.66 11.26
CA GLN A 133 0.77 -32.84 10.84
C GLN A 133 -0.10 -33.03 12.09
N PRO A 134 -1.17 -32.23 12.28
CA PRO A 134 -2.15 -32.52 13.30
C PRO A 134 -2.86 -33.83 12.94
N THR A 135 -2.80 -34.80 13.85
CA THR A 135 -3.59 -36.03 13.82
C THR A 135 -5.06 -35.66 13.88
N SER A 136 -5.77 -35.87 12.77
CA SER A 136 -7.22 -35.98 12.77
C SER A 136 -7.58 -37.44 13.01
N ASP A 137 -8.02 -37.72 14.23
CA ASP A 137 -8.88 -38.84 14.64
C ASP A 137 -9.39 -38.43 16.02
N ASP A 138 -10.66 -38.50 16.40
CA ASP A 138 -11.93 -38.68 15.71
C ASP A 138 -13.00 -38.27 16.76
N SER A 139 -14.11 -37.73 16.27
CA SER A 139 -15.45 -37.75 16.87
C SER A 139 -15.67 -37.32 18.34
N ALA A 140 -16.38 -36.20 18.51
CA ALA A 140 -17.79 -36.25 18.93
C ALA A 140 -18.48 -34.87 18.95
N GLU A 141 -19.63 -34.85 18.29
CA GLU A 141 -20.84 -34.07 18.62
C GLU A 141 -20.97 -32.59 18.23
N SER A 142 -21.77 -32.43 17.16
CA SER A 142 -23.06 -31.73 17.20
C SER A 142 -23.07 -30.23 16.86
N GLY A 143 -23.68 -29.91 15.72
CA GLY A 143 -24.19 -28.56 15.43
C GLY A 143 -23.99 -28.07 13.99
N ALA A 144 -24.49 -28.81 13.01
CA ALA A 144 -24.58 -28.34 11.63
C ALA A 144 -25.63 -27.22 11.47
N SER A 145 -25.23 -26.07 10.94
CA SER A 145 -26.04 -25.28 10.01
C SER A 145 -25.19 -24.24 9.26
N ALA A 146 -24.81 -24.57 8.02
CA ALA A 146 -24.43 -23.64 6.96
C ALA A 146 -25.68 -22.88 6.51
N THR A 147 -25.71 -21.54 6.51
CA THR A 147 -25.25 -20.61 5.46
C THR A 147 -25.64 -20.98 4.01
N ALA A 148 -26.43 -20.07 3.45
CA ALA A 148 -26.49 -19.60 2.07
C ALA A 148 -27.00 -20.52 0.94
N VAL A 149 -28.06 -20.01 0.31
CA VAL A 149 -28.74 -20.50 -0.89
C VAL A 149 -27.98 -20.07 -2.14
N ALA A 150 -27.93 -20.96 -3.14
CA ALA A 150 -27.33 -20.81 -4.46
C ALA A 150 -28.24 -20.07 -5.48
N GLU A 151 -27.62 -19.19 -6.26
CA GLU A 151 -27.59 -18.98 -7.74
C GLU A 151 -28.68 -19.60 -8.67
N PRO A 152 -28.90 -19.16 -9.96
CA PRO A 152 -27.81 -18.86 -10.93
C PRO A 152 -28.08 -17.94 -12.19
N THR A 153 -27.00 -17.70 -12.98
CA THR A 153 -26.88 -17.64 -14.47
C THR A 153 -27.13 -16.36 -15.32
N THR A 154 -26.01 -15.70 -15.73
CA THR A 154 -25.38 -15.59 -17.09
C THR A 154 -26.14 -15.10 -18.39
N THR A 155 -25.44 -14.17 -19.10
CA THR A 155 -25.36 -13.84 -20.57
C THR A 155 -26.34 -12.88 -21.27
N GLU A 156 -25.82 -11.65 -21.50
CA GLU A 156 -25.56 -10.93 -22.77
C GLU A 156 -26.66 -10.56 -23.81
N ASN A 157 -26.59 -9.26 -24.19
CA ASN A 157 -26.98 -8.55 -25.43
C ASN A 157 -28.44 -8.05 -25.71
N LYS A 158 -28.69 -6.78 -25.28
CA LYS A 158 -29.17 -5.54 -25.99
C LYS A 158 -30.06 -5.68 -27.27
N PRO A 159 -31.11 -4.85 -27.55
CA PRO A 159 -31.22 -3.40 -27.26
C PRO A 159 -32.49 -2.84 -26.60
N GLU A 160 -32.28 -1.67 -25.99
CA GLU A 160 -33.31 -0.73 -25.51
C GLU A 160 -34.23 -0.25 -26.64
N PRO A 161 -35.45 0.20 -26.29
CA PRO A 161 -35.55 1.63 -26.03
C PRO A 161 -36.09 1.94 -24.64
N GLU A 162 -35.58 3.07 -24.18
CA GLU A 162 -35.95 3.94 -23.09
C GLU A 162 -37.37 3.80 -22.50
N GLY A 163 -37.44 3.89 -21.18
CA GLY A 163 -38.43 4.76 -20.55
C GLY A 163 -39.56 4.12 -19.75
N ASP A 164 -39.68 2.79 -19.71
CA ASP A 164 -40.77 2.13 -18.99
C ASP A 164 -40.27 1.43 -17.72
N SER A 165 -40.48 2.10 -16.58
CA SER A 165 -40.28 1.58 -15.23
C SER A 165 -40.71 0.11 -15.09
N THR A 166 -39.98 -0.69 -14.32
CA THR A 166 -40.23 -2.14 -14.15
C THR A 166 -41.68 -2.46 -13.74
N THR A 167 -42.34 -1.54 -13.04
CA THR A 167 -43.75 -1.59 -12.66
C THR A 167 -44.71 -1.43 -13.85
N SER A 168 -44.42 -0.57 -14.84
CA SER A 168 -45.27 -0.40 -16.02
C SER A 168 -45.31 -1.68 -16.87
N ARG A 169 -44.17 -2.37 -17.00
CA ARG A 169 -44.08 -3.68 -17.68
C ARG A 169 -44.96 -4.76 -17.03
N LEU A 170 -45.01 -4.79 -15.69
CA LEU A 170 -45.84 -5.75 -14.95
C LEU A 170 -47.34 -5.47 -15.13
N LEU A 171 -47.73 -4.19 -15.14
CA LEU A 171 -49.13 -3.80 -15.37
C LEU A 171 -49.58 -4.14 -16.80
N ASP A 172 -48.74 -3.93 -17.79
CA ASP A 172 -49.08 -4.28 -19.18
C ASP A 172 -49.13 -5.79 -19.43
N ALA A 173 -48.24 -6.56 -18.78
CA ALA A 173 -48.34 -8.01 -18.78
C ALA A 173 -49.68 -8.49 -18.16
N LYS A 174 -50.10 -7.90 -17.04
CA LYS A 174 -51.38 -8.21 -16.39
C LYS A 174 -52.59 -7.85 -17.27
N ARG A 175 -52.58 -6.68 -17.92
CA ARG A 175 -53.64 -6.28 -18.86
C ARG A 175 -53.75 -7.24 -20.05
N LYS A 176 -52.62 -7.70 -20.61
CA LYS A 176 -52.60 -8.67 -21.72
C LYS A 176 -53.18 -10.02 -21.32
N ALA A 177 -52.87 -10.52 -20.12
CA ALA A 177 -53.42 -11.79 -19.63
C ALA A 177 -54.94 -11.74 -19.44
N LEU A 178 -55.47 -10.61 -18.96
CA LEU A 178 -56.91 -10.43 -18.76
C LEU A 178 -57.71 -10.39 -20.08
N ARG A 179 -57.12 -9.80 -21.14
CA ARG A 179 -57.75 -9.75 -22.47
C ARG A 179 -57.78 -11.12 -23.16
N LYS A 180 -56.88 -12.05 -22.81
CA LYS A 180 -56.88 -13.41 -23.36
C LYS A 180 -57.83 -14.38 -22.64
N LYS A 181 -58.32 -14.00 -21.46
CA LYS A 181 -59.25 -14.83 -20.65
C LYS A 181 -60.73 -14.47 -20.88
N LYS A 182 -61.00 -13.54 -21.80
CA LYS A 182 -62.34 -13.11 -22.20
C LYS A 182 -62.55 -13.51 -23.65
#